data_AF-A0A453NUC0-F1
#
_entry.id   AF-A0A453NUC0-F1
#
_cell.length_a   1.000
_cell.length_b   1.000
_cell.length_c   1.000
_cell.angle_alpha   90.00
_cell.angle_beta   90.00
_cell.angle_gamma   90.00
#
_symmetry.space_group_name_H-M   'P 1'
#
loop_
_entity.id
_entity.type
_entity.pdbx_description
1 polymer ?
#
loop_
_entity_poly.entity_id
_entity_poly.type
_entity_poly.pdbx_seq_one_letter_code
_entity_poly.pdbx_strand_id
1 'polypeptide(L)'
;LIINGDIDSAFKRLEEWYPQVLKDEISVICFLLHSQRFIEYIRAEQLEGAVKYARANLANFLAHKAFEGLLKESVALLAYEKPSESCIGYLLESPQREFVADAVNAAILSTNPKMKDPESCLYSCLEKLLRQLTVCSSELRAFNSDQGDVFLLHKEIYERSRRP
;
A
#
# COMPACT_ATOMS: atom_id res chain seq x y z
N LEU A 1 -0.06 -2.07 -9.69
CA LEU A 1 1.04 -1.09 -9.87
C LEU A 1 1.93 -1.09 -8.63
N ILE A 2 1.45 -0.56 -7.50
CA ILE A 2 2.22 -0.48 -6.24
C ILE A 2 2.72 -1.85 -5.75
N ILE A 3 1.86 -2.88 -5.69
CA ILE A 3 2.25 -4.27 -5.33
C ILE A 3 3.40 -4.80 -6.21
N ASN A 4 3.43 -4.41 -7.49
CA ASN A 4 4.46 -4.83 -8.44
C ASN A 4 5.72 -3.96 -8.37
N GLY A 5 5.77 -2.94 -7.51
CA GLY A 5 6.87 -1.97 -7.42
C GLY A 5 6.86 -0.89 -8.51
N ASP A 6 5.83 -0.83 -9.36
CA ASP A 6 5.70 0.20 -10.39
C ASP A 6 5.01 1.44 -9.81
N ILE A 7 5.80 2.25 -9.09
CA ILE A 7 5.32 3.45 -8.41
C ILE A 7 5.21 4.64 -9.37
N ASP A 8 6.03 4.72 -10.42
CA ASP A 8 5.96 5.79 -11.41
C ASP A 8 4.62 5.76 -12.17
N SER A 9 4.19 4.58 -12.60
CA SER A 9 2.86 4.42 -13.20
C SER A 9 1.74 4.70 -12.20
N ALA A 10 1.96 4.43 -10.90
CA ALA A 10 0.97 4.72 -9.87
C ALA A 10 0.77 6.23 -9.70
N PHE A 11 1.87 7.01 -9.63
CA PHE A 11 1.83 8.48 -9.63
C PHE A 11 1.06 9.01 -10.85
N LYS A 12 1.45 8.58 -12.05
CA LYS A 12 0.81 9.02 -13.29
C LYS A 12 -0.71 8.78 -13.28
N ARG A 13 -1.16 7.59 -12.87
CA ARG A 13 -2.61 7.30 -12.79
C ARG A 13 -3.32 8.09 -11.71
N LEU A 14 -2.67 8.36 -10.58
CA LEU A 14 -3.25 9.20 -9.53
C LEU A 14 -3.39 10.64 -9.98
N GLU A 15 -2.40 11.21 -10.67
CA GLU A 15 -2.47 12.54 -11.27
C GLU A 15 -3.61 12.63 -12.30
N GLU A 16 -3.76 11.60 -13.14
CA GLU A 16 -4.78 11.57 -14.20
C GLU A 16 -6.21 11.41 -13.64
N TRP A 17 -6.43 10.52 -12.67
CA TRP A 17 -7.78 10.11 -12.27
C TRP A 17 -8.21 10.62 -10.90
N TYR A 18 -7.26 10.88 -10.00
CA TYR A 18 -7.52 11.30 -8.62
C TYR A 18 -6.57 12.42 -8.17
N PRO A 19 -6.46 13.53 -8.92
CA PRO A 19 -5.50 14.60 -8.62
C PRO A 19 -5.69 15.19 -7.21
N GLN A 20 -6.89 15.13 -6.65
CA GLN A 20 -7.19 15.52 -5.28
C GLN A 20 -6.41 14.73 -4.21
N VAL A 21 -5.99 13.48 -4.50
CA VAL A 21 -5.18 12.66 -3.59
C VAL A 21 -3.76 13.21 -3.48
N LEU A 22 -3.24 13.81 -4.55
CA LEU A 22 -1.89 14.37 -4.63
C LEU A 22 -1.86 15.91 -4.48
N LYS A 23 -3.02 16.53 -4.23
CA LYS A 23 -3.14 18.00 -4.15
C LYS A 23 -2.27 18.61 -3.05
N ASP A 24 -2.12 17.91 -1.93
CA ASP A 24 -1.21 18.28 -0.85
C ASP A 24 0.09 17.49 -1.00
N GLU A 25 1.12 18.17 -1.48
CA GLU A 25 2.46 17.61 -1.72
C GLU A 25 3.11 17.08 -0.42
N ILE A 26 2.66 17.55 0.76
CA ILE A 26 3.20 17.15 2.06
C ILE A 26 2.25 16.18 2.78
N SER A 27 1.26 15.64 2.06
CA SER A 27 0.36 14.63 2.62
C SER A 27 1.07 13.32 2.95
N VAL A 28 0.46 12.54 3.86
CA VAL A 28 0.91 11.17 4.19
C VAL A 28 0.98 10.29 2.94
N ILE A 29 0.05 10.45 2.00
CA ILE A 29 0.02 9.64 0.77
C ILE A 29 1.19 9.98 -0.15
N CYS A 30 1.49 11.27 -0.34
CA CYS A 30 2.67 11.70 -1.08
C CYS A 30 3.96 11.18 -0.43
N PHE A 31 4.08 11.28 0.90
CA PHE A 31 5.21 10.73 1.63
C PHE A 31 5.38 9.22 1.39
N LEU A 32 4.30 8.44 1.54
CA LEU A 32 4.34 6.98 1.37
C LEU A 32 4.72 6.57 -0.06
N LEU A 33 4.18 7.25 -1.07
CA LEU A 33 4.53 6.98 -2.47
C LEU A 33 5.99 7.33 -2.78
N HIS A 34 6.48 8.50 -2.32
CA HIS A 34 7.88 8.87 -2.52
C HIS A 34 8.84 7.97 -1.75
N SER A 35 8.50 7.59 -0.52
CA SER A 35 9.30 6.63 0.26
C SER A 35 9.33 5.28 -0.44
N GLN A 36 8.18 4.77 -0.91
CA GLN A 36 8.14 3.51 -1.64
C GLN A 36 8.97 3.59 -2.92
N ARG A 37 8.88 4.66 -3.70
CA ARG A 37 9.68 4.83 -4.93
C ARG A 37 11.18 4.82 -4.63
N PHE A 38 11.59 5.46 -3.55
CA PHE A 38 12.97 5.43 -3.05
C PHE A 38 13.39 3.99 -2.69
N ILE A 39 12.56 3.26 -1.94
CA ILE A 39 12.81 1.84 -1.61
C ILE A 39 12.94 0.98 -2.87
N GLU A 40 12.16 1.25 -3.92
CA GLU A 40 12.30 0.57 -5.21
C GLU A 40 13.66 0.84 -5.88
N TYR A 41 14.23 2.04 -5.75
CA TYR A 41 15.60 2.30 -6.23
C TYR A 41 16.63 1.49 -5.44
N ILE A 42 16.49 1.40 -4.12
CA ILE A 42 17.38 0.58 -3.27
C ILE A 42 17.28 -0.89 -3.67
N ARG A 43 16.07 -1.41 -3.86
CA ARG A 43 15.83 -2.80 -4.28
C ARG A 43 16.43 -3.12 -5.65
N ALA A 44 16.50 -2.13 -6.54
CA ALA A 44 17.13 -2.27 -7.85
C ALA A 44 18.66 -2.01 -7.84
N GLU A 45 19.27 -1.82 -6.66
CA GLU A 45 20.69 -1.48 -6.48
C GLU A 45 21.11 -0.18 -7.20
N GLN A 46 20.15 0.71 -7.47
CA GLN A 46 20.36 1.97 -8.17
C GLN A 46 20.65 3.10 -7.17
N LEU A 47 21.78 3.02 -6.45
CA LEU A 47 22.12 3.93 -5.35
C LEU A 47 22.17 5.41 -5.76
N GLU A 48 22.78 5.72 -6.91
CA GLU A 48 22.85 7.10 -7.41
C GLU A 48 21.45 7.66 -7.69
N GLY A 49 20.58 6.84 -8.31
CA GLY A 49 19.18 7.17 -8.55
C GLY A 49 18.41 7.38 -7.25
N ALA A 50 18.62 6.52 -6.26
CA ALA A 50 18.01 6.61 -4.94
C ALA A 50 18.38 7.94 -4.25
N VAL A 51 19.67 8.29 -4.21
CA VAL A 51 20.16 9.52 -3.55
C VAL A 51 19.64 10.76 -4.27
N LYS A 52 19.67 10.78 -5.62
CA LYS A 52 19.13 11.88 -6.41
C LYS A 52 17.63 12.05 -6.16
N TYR A 53 16.88 10.95 -6.15
CA TYR A 53 15.44 10.95 -5.92
C TYR A 53 15.09 11.42 -4.51
N ALA A 54 15.77 10.92 -3.47
CA ALA A 54 15.55 11.31 -2.09
C ALA A 54 15.78 12.81 -1.87
N ARG A 55 16.87 13.37 -2.43
CA ARG A 55 17.13 14.81 -2.34
C ARG A 55 16.06 15.67 -3.02
N ALA A 56 15.50 15.20 -4.13
CA ALA A 56 14.49 15.95 -4.88
C ALA A 56 13.08 15.84 -4.26
N ASN A 57 12.71 14.67 -3.73
CA ASN A 57 11.33 14.38 -3.36
C ASN A 57 11.12 14.16 -1.86
N LEU A 58 12.09 13.53 -1.16
CA LEU A 58 11.97 13.27 0.28
C LEU A 58 12.44 14.44 1.14
N ALA A 59 13.28 15.32 0.60
CA ALA A 59 13.81 16.48 1.33
C ALA A 59 12.69 17.42 1.84
N ASN A 60 11.59 17.53 1.11
CA ASN A 60 10.44 18.36 1.51
C ASN A 60 9.81 17.91 2.82
N PHE A 61 9.93 16.64 3.18
CA PHE A 61 9.37 16.08 4.41
C PHE A 61 10.28 16.24 5.63
N LEU A 62 11.54 16.65 5.45
CA LEU A 62 12.51 16.83 6.55
C LEU A 62 12.07 17.91 7.56
N ALA A 63 11.35 18.93 7.10
CA ALA A 63 10.86 20.02 7.95
C ALA A 63 9.69 19.59 8.86
N HIS A 64 9.11 18.41 8.64
CA HIS A 64 7.87 17.98 9.27
C HIS A 64 8.13 16.83 10.24
N LYS A 65 8.07 17.14 11.55
CA LYS A 65 8.28 16.16 12.63
C LYS A 65 7.43 14.90 12.51
N ALA A 66 6.23 15.00 11.94
CA ALA A 66 5.33 13.87 11.72
C ALA A 66 5.97 12.75 10.87
N PHE A 67 6.90 13.08 9.97
CA PHE A 67 7.56 12.12 9.09
C PHE A 67 8.98 11.78 9.51
N GLU A 68 9.54 12.45 10.53
CA GLU A 68 10.97 12.35 10.89
C GLU A 68 11.41 10.90 11.14
N GLY A 69 10.62 10.12 11.90
CA GLY A 69 10.93 8.72 12.20
C GLY A 69 10.94 7.84 10.95
N LEU A 70 9.83 7.84 10.21
CA LEU A 70 9.67 7.02 9.00
C LEU A 70 10.66 7.41 7.90
N LEU A 71 10.95 8.71 7.77
CA LEU A 71 11.93 9.21 6.81
C LEU A 71 13.33 8.73 7.16
N LYS A 72 13.75 8.86 8.43
CA LYS A 72 15.04 8.36 8.92
C LYS A 72 15.19 6.86 8.68
N GLU A 73 14.15 6.10 8.99
CA GLU A 73 14.16 4.65 8.78
C GLU A 73 14.28 4.29 7.30
N SER A 74 13.50 4.95 6.43
CA SER A 74 13.57 4.73 4.99
C SER A 74 14.96 5.03 4.44
N VAL A 75 15.53 6.20 4.75
CA VAL A 75 16.85 6.59 4.20
C VAL A 75 18.01 5.81 4.82
N ALA A 76 17.84 5.23 6.02
CA ALA A 76 18.85 4.40 6.66
C ALA A 76 19.19 3.14 5.84
N LEU A 77 18.32 2.71 4.93
CA LEU A 77 18.61 1.60 4.00
C LEU A 77 19.90 1.84 3.19
N LEU A 78 20.27 3.11 2.91
CA LEU A 78 21.51 3.46 2.22
C LEU A 78 22.78 3.15 3.03
N ALA A 79 22.67 3.02 4.35
CA ALA A 79 23.82 2.79 5.22
C ALA A 79 24.26 1.32 5.26
N TYR A 80 23.45 0.40 4.72
CA TYR A 80 23.72 -1.02 4.73
C TYR A 80 24.27 -1.49 3.38
N GLU A 81 25.34 -2.30 3.42
CA GLU A 81 25.88 -2.96 2.21
C GLU A 81 24.86 -3.91 1.59
N LYS A 82 24.11 -4.62 2.44
CA LYS A 82 22.99 -5.48 2.05
C LYS A 82 21.72 -5.08 2.79
N PRO A 83 20.92 -4.15 2.24
CA PRO A 83 19.74 -3.61 2.92
C PRO A 83 18.71 -4.67 3.32
N SER A 84 18.57 -5.76 2.55
CA SER A 84 17.64 -6.86 2.83
C SER A 84 18.02 -7.71 4.05
N GLU A 85 19.30 -7.75 4.42
CA GLU A 85 19.80 -8.49 5.59
C GLU A 85 19.85 -7.60 6.86
N SER A 86 19.42 -6.34 6.76
CA SER A 86 19.44 -5.38 7.86
C SER A 86 18.23 -5.50 8.79
N CYS A 87 18.29 -4.86 9.96
CA CYS A 87 17.15 -4.79 10.89
C CYS A 87 15.94 -4.03 10.34
N ILE A 88 16.11 -3.27 9.26
CA ILE A 88 15.06 -2.55 8.53
C ILE A 88 14.78 -3.17 7.15
N GLY A 89 15.30 -4.38 6.91
CA GLY A 89 15.11 -5.13 5.66
C GLY A 89 13.64 -5.42 5.36
N TYR A 90 12.78 -5.43 6.38
CA TYR A 90 11.32 -5.61 6.24
C TYR A 90 10.67 -4.55 5.33
N LEU A 91 11.27 -3.35 5.20
CA LEU A 91 10.81 -2.32 4.25
C LEU A 91 10.95 -2.76 2.79
N LEU A 92 11.81 -3.74 2.49
CA LEU A 92 12.02 -4.28 1.15
C LEU A 92 11.09 -5.46 0.84
N GLU A 93 10.27 -5.90 1.79
CA GLU A 93 9.38 -7.04 1.63
C GLU A 93 8.01 -6.64 1.04
N SER A 94 7.23 -7.64 0.62
CA SER A 94 5.87 -7.45 0.08
C SER A 94 4.92 -6.71 1.03
N PRO A 95 4.92 -6.96 2.37
CA PRO A 95 4.01 -6.27 3.29
C PRO A 95 4.14 -4.75 3.26
N GLN A 96 5.34 -4.22 3.00
CA GLN A 96 5.53 -2.77 2.86
C GLN A 96 4.79 -2.22 1.63
N ARG A 97 4.85 -2.91 0.48
CA ARG A 97 4.09 -2.51 -0.72
C ARG A 97 2.59 -2.65 -0.52
N GLU A 98 2.14 -3.68 0.20
CA GLU A 98 0.73 -3.88 0.56
C GLU A 98 0.22 -2.73 1.41
N PHE A 99 0.96 -2.35 2.45
CA PHE A 99 0.63 -1.20 3.29
C PHE A 99 0.47 0.10 2.48
N VAL A 100 1.42 0.39 1.57
CA VAL A 100 1.33 1.58 0.71
C VAL A 100 0.14 1.48 -0.25
N ALA A 101 -0.13 0.30 -0.82
CA ALA A 101 -1.27 0.08 -1.69
C ALA A 101 -2.59 0.31 -0.96
N ASP A 102 -2.73 -0.19 0.27
CA ASP A 102 -3.93 -0.02 1.09
C ASP A 102 -4.14 1.45 1.48
N ALA A 103 -3.08 2.16 1.87
CA ALA A 103 -3.15 3.58 2.18
C ALA A 103 -3.61 4.40 0.96
N VAL A 104 -3.08 4.11 -0.22
CA VAL A 104 -3.49 4.77 -1.48
C VAL A 104 -4.92 4.39 -1.85
N ASN A 105 -5.32 3.13 -1.70
CA ASN A 105 -6.68 2.68 -1.95
C ASN A 105 -7.68 3.41 -1.03
N ALA A 106 -7.36 3.54 0.25
CA ALA A 106 -8.19 4.26 1.21
C ALA A 106 -8.29 5.76 0.87
N ALA A 107 -7.18 6.38 0.43
CA ALA A 107 -7.18 7.76 -0.03
C ALA A 107 -8.01 7.97 -1.30
N ILE A 108 -8.00 7.02 -2.23
CA ILE A 108 -8.87 7.05 -3.41
C ILE A 108 -10.35 6.94 -2.98
N LEU A 109 -10.67 6.01 -2.07
CA LEU A 109 -12.03 5.80 -1.59
C LEU A 109 -12.59 7.03 -0.86
N SER A 110 -11.75 7.77 -0.13
CA SER A 110 -12.14 9.00 0.57
C SER A 110 -12.45 10.17 -0.38
N THR A 111 -12.08 10.08 -1.65
CA THR A 111 -12.48 11.08 -2.66
C THR A 111 -13.96 10.98 -3.05
N ASN A 112 -14.65 9.90 -2.67
CA ASN A 112 -16.06 9.73 -3.00
C ASN A 112 -16.94 10.63 -2.12
N PRO A 113 -17.67 11.60 -2.70
CA PRO A 113 -18.47 12.56 -1.92
C PRO A 113 -19.65 11.92 -1.18
N LYS A 114 -20.02 10.67 -1.52
CA LYS A 114 -21.07 9.92 -0.83
C LYS A 114 -20.57 9.24 0.45
N MET A 115 -19.26 9.09 0.62
CA MET A 115 -18.66 8.48 1.79
C MET A 115 -18.40 9.55 2.84
N LYS A 116 -19.30 9.66 3.82
CA LYS A 116 -19.25 10.69 4.88
C LYS A 116 -18.45 10.27 6.11
N ASP A 117 -18.21 8.96 6.25
CA ASP A 117 -17.56 8.37 7.41
C ASP A 117 -16.10 7.96 7.08
N PRO A 118 -15.09 8.43 7.83
CA PRO A 118 -13.68 8.12 7.58
C PRO A 118 -13.35 6.62 7.67
N GLU A 119 -13.95 5.88 8.59
CA GLU A 119 -13.73 4.43 8.71
C GLU A 119 -14.30 3.68 7.51
N SER A 120 -15.39 4.19 6.93
CA SER A 120 -15.97 3.65 5.71
C SER A 120 -15.01 3.71 4.52
N CYS A 121 -14.01 4.59 4.51
CA CYS A 121 -13.03 4.75 3.44
C CYS A 121 -11.88 3.74 3.50
N LEU A 122 -11.72 3.01 4.60
CA LEU A 122 -10.65 2.01 4.74
C LEU A 122 -10.85 0.80 3.82
N TYR A 123 -12.11 0.48 3.49
CA TYR A 123 -12.46 -0.70 2.72
C TYR A 123 -13.50 -0.37 1.66
N SER A 124 -13.32 -0.91 0.46
CA SER A 124 -14.32 -0.76 -0.61
C SER A 124 -15.65 -1.44 -0.21
N CYS A 125 -16.77 -1.02 -0.83
CA CYS A 125 -18.06 -1.70 -0.61
C CYS A 125 -17.97 -3.20 -0.92
N LEU A 126 -17.23 -3.58 -1.96
CA LEU A 126 -17.01 -4.97 -2.33
C LEU A 126 -16.27 -5.72 -1.22
N GLU A 127 -15.19 -5.15 -0.69
CA GLU A 127 -14.43 -5.79 0.38
C GLU A 127 -15.27 -5.98 1.64
N LYS A 128 -16.08 -4.99 2.02
CA LYS A 128 -17.01 -5.11 3.15
C LYS A 128 -17.99 -6.26 2.94
N LEU A 129 -18.58 -6.37 1.75
CA LEU A 129 -19.49 -7.47 1.41
C LEU A 129 -18.77 -8.83 1.45
N LEU A 130 -17.53 -8.91 0.96
CA LEU A 130 -16.75 -10.14 0.99
C LEU A 130 -16.39 -10.56 2.43
N ARG A 131 -16.02 -9.60 3.29
CA ARG A 131 -15.78 -9.84 4.72
C ARG A 131 -17.03 -10.33 5.42
N GLN A 132 -18.17 -9.66 5.20
CA GLN A 132 -19.48 -10.08 5.74
C GLN A 132 -19.85 -11.48 5.26
N LEU A 133 -19.71 -11.77 3.97
CA LEU A 133 -19.96 -13.10 3.40
C LEU A 133 -19.06 -14.17 4.03
N THR A 134 -17.77 -13.87 4.23
CA THR A 134 -16.81 -14.79 4.85
C THR A 134 -17.22 -15.12 6.28
N VAL A 135 -17.62 -14.11 7.06
CA VAL A 135 -18.11 -14.29 8.45
C VAL A 135 -19.41 -15.07 8.45
N CYS A 136 -20.42 -14.67 7.67
CA CYS A 136 -21.71 -15.37 7.59
C CYS A 136 -21.54 -16.84 7.18
N SER A 137 -20.65 -17.14 6.24
CA SER A 137 -20.38 -18.52 5.82
C SER A 137 -19.74 -19.34 6.94
N SER A 138 -18.83 -18.72 7.72
CA SER A 138 -18.18 -19.37 8.85
C SER A 138 -19.19 -19.66 9.98
N GLU A 139 -20.05 -18.71 10.31
CA GLU A 139 -21.10 -18.86 11.32
C GLU A 139 -22.15 -19.92 10.92
N LEU A 140 -22.55 -19.95 9.65
CA LEU A 140 -23.46 -20.98 9.14
C LEU A 140 -22.85 -22.39 9.27
N ARG A 141 -21.55 -22.55 9.05
CA ARG A 141 -20.87 -23.83 9.26
C ARG A 141 -20.82 -24.18 10.74
N ALA A 142 -20.47 -23.24 11.61
CA ALA A 142 -20.45 -23.46 13.05
C ALA A 142 -21.83 -23.93 13.57
N PHE A 143 -22.91 -23.31 13.09
CA PHE A 143 -24.28 -23.73 13.40
C PHE A 143 -24.61 -25.15 12.90
N ASN A 144 -24.04 -25.54 11.75
CA ASN A 144 -24.22 -26.86 11.14
C ASN A 144 -23.16 -27.89 11.56
N SER A 145 -22.59 -27.78 12.77
CA SER A 145 -21.56 -28.70 13.27
C SER A 145 -20.34 -28.81 12.34
N ASP A 146 -19.88 -27.67 11.83
CA ASP A 146 -18.80 -27.52 10.87
C ASP A 146 -19.00 -28.23 9.51
N GLN A 147 -20.23 -28.60 9.17
CA GLN A 147 -20.56 -29.19 7.87
C GLN A 147 -20.86 -28.12 6.81
N GLY A 148 -20.57 -28.46 5.55
CA GLY A 148 -20.78 -27.59 4.39
C GLY A 148 -19.50 -26.93 3.86
N ASP A 149 -19.61 -26.31 2.68
CA ASP A 149 -18.48 -25.74 1.96
C ASP A 149 -17.92 -24.49 2.65
N VAL A 150 -16.58 -24.42 2.73
CA VAL A 150 -15.89 -23.25 3.28
C VAL A 150 -15.77 -22.18 2.20
N PHE A 151 -16.28 -20.98 2.49
CA PHE A 151 -16.00 -19.82 1.67
C PHE A 151 -14.57 -19.33 1.94
N LEU A 152 -13.64 -19.69 1.06
CA LEU A 152 -12.27 -19.18 1.07
C LEU A 152 -12.08 -18.23 -0.09
N LEU A 153 -12.11 -16.92 0.19
CA LEU A 153 -11.98 -15.88 -0.84
C LEU A 153 -10.76 -16.10 -1.74
N HIS A 154 -9.62 -16.46 -1.16
CA HIS A 154 -8.38 -16.68 -1.90
C HIS A 154 -8.49 -17.87 -2.87
N LYS A 155 -9.19 -18.94 -2.47
CA LYS A 155 -9.44 -20.12 -3.33
C LYS A 155 -10.35 -19.74 -4.51
N GLU A 156 -11.44 -19.03 -4.25
CA GLU A 156 -12.41 -18.64 -5.28
C GLU A 156 -11.80 -17.70 -6.34
N ILE A 157 -10.93 -16.77 -5.93
CA ILE A 157 -10.22 -15.87 -6.86
C ILE A 157 -9.21 -16.66 -7.72
N TYR A 158 -8.47 -17.60 -7.13
CA TYR A 158 -7.45 -18.37 -7.85
C TYR A 158 -8.05 -19.39 -8.82
N GLU A 159 -9.17 -20.03 -8.47
CA GLU A 159 -9.85 -21.01 -9.34
C GLU A 159 -10.48 -20.36 -10.57
N ARG A 160 -10.96 -19.12 -10.48
CA ARG A 160 -11.48 -18.37 -11.62
C ARG A 160 -10.39 -17.86 -12.56
N SER A 161 -9.21 -17.55 -12.02
CA SER A 161 -8.05 -17.11 -12.81
C SER A 161 -7.45 -18.20 -13.70
N ARG A 162 -7.86 -19.47 -13.50
CA ARG A 162 -7.41 -20.65 -14.27
C ARG A 162 -8.45 -21.18 -15.26
N ARG A 163 -9.64 -20.57 -15.34
CA ARG A 163 -10.62 -20.95 -16.38
C ARG A 163 -10.22 -20.24 -17.69
N PRO A 164 -10.01 -20.98 -18.79
CA PRO A 164 -9.59 -20.43 -20.08
C PRO A 164 -10.62 -19.48 -20.70
#